data_AF-A0A8J6Z220-F1
#
_entry.id   AF-A0A8J6Z220-F1
#
_cell.length_a   1.000
_cell.length_b   1.000
_cell.length_c   1.000
_cell.angle_alpha   90.00
_cell.angle_beta   90.00
_cell.angle_gamma   90.00
#
_symmetry.space_group_name_H-M   'P 1'
#
loop_
_entity.id
_entity.type
_entity.pdbx_description
1 polymer ?
#
loop_
_entity_poly.entity_id
_entity_poly.type
_entity_poly.pdbx_seq_one_letter_code
_entity_poly.pdbx_strand_id
1 'polypeptide(L)' 'MKKDELTSSYLQKAEVRLKALHFYLNEGAYSDVVREAQEVVELLLKAVLRAIGIEVPKIHDVSKTLSA' A
#
# COMPACT_ATOMS: atom_id res chain seq x y z
N MET A 1 5.51 23.01 -4.09
CA MET A 1 5.19 21.59 -4.38
C MET A 1 3.69 21.41 -4.19
N LYS A 2 2.93 21.15 -5.27
CA LYS A 2 1.47 20.94 -5.15
C LYS A 2 1.24 19.76 -4.19
N LYS A 3 0.23 19.87 -3.31
CA LYS A 3 -0.23 18.75 -2.51
C LYS A 3 -0.52 17.59 -3.46
N ASP A 4 0.24 16.52 -3.35
CA ASP A 4 0.02 15.33 -4.15
C ASP A 4 -1.14 14.53 -3.54
N GLU A 5 -2.34 14.90 -3.97
CA GLU A 5 -3.61 14.33 -3.51
C GLU A 5 -3.63 12.81 -3.67
N LEU A 6 -2.96 12.28 -4.69
CA LEU A 6 -2.90 10.84 -4.93
C LEU A 6 -1.98 10.13 -3.95
N THR A 7 -0.81 10.70 -3.63
CA THR A 7 0.03 10.21 -2.53
C THR A 7 -0.72 10.23 -1.20
N SER A 8 -1.44 11.32 -0.91
CA SER A 8 -2.25 11.43 0.31
C SER A 8 -3.36 10.37 0.35
N SER A 9 -3.99 10.09 -0.79
CA SER A 9 -5.00 9.04 -0.92
C SER A 9 -4.44 7.64 -0.66
N TYR A 10 -3.24 7.34 -1.17
CA TYR A 10 -2.58 6.06 -0.89
C TYR A 10 -2.26 5.87 0.58
N LEU A 11 -1.72 6.91 1.24
CA LEU A 11 -1.41 6.87 2.67
C LEU A 11 -2.67 6.67 3.53
N GLN A 12 -3.75 7.41 3.24
CA GLN A 12 -5.03 7.24 3.96
C GLN A 12 -5.60 5.82 3.80
N LYS A 13 -5.54 5.27 2.58
CA LYS A 13 -5.99 3.89 2.30
C LYS A 13 -5.14 2.84 3.02
N ALA A 14 -3.83 3.05 3.13
CA ALA A 14 -2.92 2.16 3.84
C ALA A 14 -3.21 2.19 5.36
N GLU A 15 -3.47 3.36 5.93
CA GLU A 15 -3.80 3.51 7.36
C GLU A 15 -5.08 2.75 7.75
N VAL A 16 -6.13 2.83 6.93
CA VAL A 16 -7.38 2.09 7.17
C VAL A 16 -7.14 0.58 7.14
N ARG A 17 -6.34 0.09 6.20
CA ARG A 17 -6.03 -1.34 6.07
C ARG A 17 -5.14 -1.85 7.20
N LEU A 18 -4.20 -1.04 7.69
CA LEU A 18 -3.42 -1.36 8.89
C LEU A 18 -4.32 -1.60 10.10
N LYS A 19 -5.42 -0.85 10.24
CA LYS A 19 -6.43 -1.11 11.29
C LYS A 19 -7.19 -2.41 11.02
N ALA A 20 -7.58 -2.69 9.78
CA ALA A 20 -8.25 -3.92 9.40
C ALA A 20 -7.39 -5.19 9.63
N LEU A 21 -6.07 -5.10 9.44
CA LEU A 21 -5.15 -6.20 9.71
C LEU A 21 -5.25 -6.70 11.16
N HIS A 22 -5.38 -5.78 12.13
CA HIS A 22 -5.53 -6.16 13.53
C HIS A 22 -6.85 -6.90 13.77
N PHE A 23 -7.93 -6.47 13.11
CA PHE A 23 -9.21 -7.15 13.16
C PHE A 23 -9.10 -8.58 12.61
N TYR A 24 -8.59 -8.75 11.39
CA TYR A 24 -8.45 -10.09 10.78
C TYR A 24 -7.53 -11.01 11.57
N LEU A 25 -6.47 -10.47 12.15
CA LEU A 25 -5.55 -11.25 12.97
C LEU A 25 -6.25 -11.79 14.24
N ASN A 26 -7.05 -10.95 14.90
CA ASN A 26 -7.81 -11.34 16.09
C ASN A 26 -8.88 -12.39 15.79
N GLU A 27 -9.52 -12.31 14.62
CA GLU A 27 -10.53 -13.29 14.17
C GLU A 27 -9.91 -14.59 13.60
N GLY A 28 -8.59 -14.70 13.52
CA GLY A 28 -7.91 -15.85 12.93
C GLY A 28 -8.07 -15.97 11.41
N ALA A 29 -8.48 -14.89 10.73
CA ALA A 29 -8.67 -14.84 9.28
C ALA A 29 -7.33 -14.62 8.56
N TYR A 30 -6.40 -15.57 8.68
CA TYR A 30 -5.01 -15.39 8.24
C TYR A 30 -4.84 -15.15 6.73
N SER A 31 -5.71 -15.71 5.88
CA SER A 31 -5.71 -15.42 4.44
C SER A 31 -5.93 -13.95 4.15
N ASP A 32 -6.86 -13.32 4.89
CA ASP A 32 -7.21 -11.91 4.75
C ASP A 32 -6.13 -11.01 5.34
N VAL A 33 -5.48 -11.46 6.43
CA VAL A 33 -4.27 -10.79 6.94
C VAL A 33 -3.20 -10.68 5.87
N VAL A 34 -2.85 -11.79 5.19
CA VAL A 34 -1.81 -11.78 4.16
C VAL A 34 -2.21 -10.88 2.98
N ARG A 35 -3.47 -10.97 2.55
CA ARG A 35 -3.98 -10.17 1.44
C ARG A 35 -3.94 -8.66 1.74
N GLU A 36 -4.46 -8.24 2.90
CA GLU A 36 -4.44 -6.82 3.27
C GLU A 36 -3.03 -6.30 3.51
N ALA A 37 -2.12 -7.13 4.04
CA ALA A 37 -0.74 -6.75 4.23
C ALA A 37 -0.05 -6.46 2.89
N GLN A 38 -0.30 -7.29 1.87
CA GLN A 38 0.20 -7.05 0.52
C GLN A 38 -0.32 -5.73 -0.06
N GLU A 39 -1.61 -5.45 0.08
CA GLU A 39 -2.22 -4.19 -0.37
C GLU A 39 -1.66 -2.96 0.35
N VAL A 40 -1.39 -3.06 1.66
CA VAL A 40 -0.73 -2.00 2.44
C VAL A 40 0.66 -1.70 1.89
N VAL A 41 1.48 -2.74 1.69
CA VAL A 41 2.84 -2.58 1.14
C VAL A 41 2.81 -1.94 -0.25
N GLU A 42 1.89 -2.38 -1.11
CA GLU A 42 1.71 -1.81 -2.45
C GLU A 42 1.32 -0.33 -2.41
N LEU A 43 0.34 0.06 -1.59
CA LEU A 43 -0.08 1.45 -1.45
C LEU A 43 1.07 2.34 -0.93
N LEU A 44 1.82 1.87 0.06
CA LEU A 44 2.96 2.61 0.61
C LEU A 44 4.09 2.75 -0.41
N LEU A 45 4.39 1.70 -1.18
CA LEU A 45 5.38 1.77 -2.26
C LEU A 45 4.97 2.77 -3.33
N LYS A 46 3.70 2.76 -3.77
CA LYS A 46 3.18 3.74 -4.73
C LYS A 46 3.28 5.17 -4.21
N ALA A 47 2.99 5.38 -2.92
CA ALA A 47 3.12 6.68 -2.27
C ALA A 47 4.59 7.15 -2.26
N VAL A 48 5.54 6.28 -1.89
CA VAL A 48 6.97 6.60 -1.87
C VAL A 48 7.49 6.93 -3.26
N LEU A 49 7.26 6.05 -4.25
CA LEU A 49 7.70 6.26 -5.63
C LEU A 49 7.21 7.61 -6.17
N ARG A 50 5.94 7.91 -5.94
CA ARG A 50 5.35 9.17 -6.37
C ARG A 50 5.93 10.38 -5.63
N ALA A 51 6.15 10.27 -4.31
CA ALA A 51 6.74 11.33 -3.50
C ALA A 51 8.18 11.69 -3.94
N ILE A 52 8.93 10.72 -4.46
CA ILE A 52 10.28 10.93 -5.02
C ILE A 52 10.29 11.25 -6.52
N GLY A 53 9.11 11.44 -7.14
CA GLY A 53 8.98 11.82 -8.55
C GLY A 53 9.14 10.67 -9.55
N ILE A 54 9.10 9.42 -9.10
CA ILE A 54 9.11 8.24 -9.97
C ILE A 54 7.67 7.93 -10.41
N GLU A 55 7.48 7.70 -11.71
CA GLU A 55 6.18 7.29 -12.24
C GLU A 55 5.82 5.89 -11.72
N VAL A 56 4.64 5.80 -11.09
CA VAL A 56 4.13 4.53 -10.58
C VAL A 56 3.74 3.62 -11.75
N PRO A 57 4.29 2.40 -11.84
CA PRO A 57 3.92 1.45 -12.88
C PRO A 57 2.42 1.13 -12.87
N LYS A 58 1.78 1.10 -14.04
CA LYS A 58 0.37 0.68 -14.20
C LYS A 58 0.23 -0.85 -14.25
N ILE A 59 0.92 -1.55 -13.37
CA ILE A 59 0.85 -3.01 -13.23
C ILE A 59 0.37 -3.37 -11.82
N HIS A 60 -0.34 -4.49 -11.71
CA HIS A 60 -0.92 -4.94 -10.44
C HIS A 60 0.10 -5.51 -9.45
N ASP A 61 1.27 -5.97 -9.92
CA ASP A 61 2.33 -6.48 -9.06
C ASP A 61 3.51 -5.50 -9.07
N VAL A 62 3.47 -4.55 -8.14
CA VAL A 62 4.53 -3.55 -7.98
C VAL A 62 5.78 -4.11 -7.30
N SER A 63 5.72 -5.31 -6.73
CA SER A 63 6.84 -5.96 -6.02
C SER A 63 8.05 -6.13 -6.94
N LYS A 64 7.82 -6.40 -8.23
CA LYS A 64 8.86 -6.51 -9.27
C LYS A 64 9.62 -5.21 -9.54
N THR A 65 9.10 -4.08 -9.08
CA THR A 65 9.78 -2.77 -9.17
C THR A 65 10.92 -2.66 -8.15
N LEU A 66 10.88 -3.47 -7.08
CA LEU A 66 11.95 -3.63 -6.12
C LEU A 66 12.89 -4.74 -6.60
N SER A 67 13.61 -4.51 -7.71
CA SER A 67 14.75 -5.38 -8.03
C SER A 67 15.87 -5.08 -7.04
N ALA A 68 16.25 -6.09 -6.24
CA ALA A 68 17.46 -6.07 -5.42
C ALA A 68 18.71 -6.18 -6.27
#